data_AF-A0A522FJL8-F1
#
_entry.id   AF-A0A522FJL8-F1
#
_cell.length_a   1.000
_cell.length_b   1.000
_cell.length_c   1.000
_cell.angle_alpha   90.00
_cell.angle_beta   90.00
_cell.angle_gamma   90.00
#
_symmetry.space_group_name_H-M   'P 1'
#
loop_
_entity.id
_entity.type
_entity.pdbx_description
1 polymer ?
#
loop_
_entity_poly.entity_id
_entity_poly.type
_entity_poly.pdbx_seq_one_letter_code
_entity_poly.pdbx_strand_id
1 'polypeptide(L)' 'MKRNLDPVIESLQLRAKTRQEVAYEYGITVRTLYRWLKGANIKLPRGLIKPCYLQIIYDTFGTPKKLRIG' A
#
# COMPACT_ATOMS: atom_id res chain seq x y z
N MET A 1 8.32 3.75 18.22
CA MET A 1 7.05 3.01 18.32
C MET A 1 7.12 1.79 17.42
N LYS A 2 7.26 0.58 17.98
CA LYS A 2 7.15 -0.67 17.22
C LYS A 2 5.67 -1.00 17.09
N ARG A 3 5.11 -0.89 15.88
CA ARG A 3 3.78 -1.43 15.59
C ARG A 3 3.95 -2.95 15.46
N ASN A 4 3.19 -3.72 16.26
CA ASN A 4 2.98 -5.15 16.01
C ASN A 4 2.30 -5.27 14.65
N LEU A 5 3.12 -5.42 13.61
CA LEU A 5 2.70 -5.79 12.27
C LEU A 5 2.81 -7.30 12.23
N ASP A 6 1.73 -8.00 11.89
CA ASP A 6 1.77 -9.43 11.67
C ASP A 6 2.95 -9.79 10.75
N PRO A 7 3.79 -10.79 11.09
CA PRO A 7 4.98 -11.13 10.31
C PRO A 7 4.66 -11.47 8.85
N VAL A 8 3.42 -11.90 8.56
CA VAL A 8 2.91 -12.10 7.21
C VAL A 8 2.79 -10.77 6.44
N ILE A 9 2.30 -9.69 7.07
CA ILE A 9 2.19 -8.36 6.44
C ILE A 9 3.59 -7.82 6.12
N GLU A 10 4.55 -8.02 7.01
CA GLU A 10 5.94 -7.63 6.79
C GLU A 10 6.51 -8.33 5.53
N SER A 11 6.27 -9.63 5.37
CA SER A 11 6.70 -10.37 4.18
C SER A 11 6.00 -9.93 2.88
N LEU A 12 4.72 -9.55 2.94
CA LEU A 12 3.93 -9.11 1.78
C LEU A 12 4.33 -7.71 1.29
N GLN A 13 4.97 -6.91 2.14
CA GLN A 13 5.52 -5.60 1.79
C GLN A 13 6.86 -5.70 1.06
N LEU A 14 7.53 -6.86 1.05
CA LEU A 14 8.86 -7.04 0.44
C LEU A 14 8.86 -7.12 -1.08
N ARG A 15 7.70 -7.34 -1.74
CA ARG A 15 7.61 -7.38 -3.21
C ARG A 15 7.10 -6.07 -3.77
N ALA A 16 7.66 -5.66 -4.91
CA ALA A 16 7.12 -4.54 -5.68
C ALA A 16 5.73 -4.89 -6.22
N LYS A 17 4.83 -3.90 -6.26
CA LYS A 17 3.45 -4.06 -6.73
C LYS A 17 3.06 -3.01 -7.75
N THR A 18 2.11 -3.35 -8.60
CA THR A 18 1.45 -2.41 -9.51
C THR A 18 0.46 -1.54 -8.75
N ARG A 19 0.10 -0.38 -9.34
CA ARG A 19 -0.98 0.47 -8.82
C ARG A 19 -2.34 -0.26 -8.82
N GLN A 20 -2.54 -1.18 -9.75
CA GLN A 20 -3.74 -2.01 -9.82
C GLN A 20 -3.83 -2.97 -8.64
N GLU A 21 -2.74 -3.68 -8.32
CA GLU A 21 -2.68 -4.57 -7.15
C GLU A 21 -2.95 -3.81 -5.84
N VAL A 22 -2.28 -2.67 -5.63
CA VAL A 22 -2.49 -1.86 -4.41
C VAL A 22 -3.95 -1.39 -4.32
N ALA A 23 -4.52 -0.90 -5.42
CA ALA A 23 -5.92 -0.47 -5.43
C ALA A 23 -6.88 -1.63 -5.13
N TYR A 24 -6.61 -2.81 -5.70
CA TYR A 24 -7.37 -4.03 -5.45
C TYR A 24 -7.33 -4.47 -3.99
N GLU A 25 -6.18 -4.38 -3.33
CA GLU A 25 -6.01 -4.71 -1.91
C GLU A 25 -6.87 -3.83 -1.00
N TYR A 26 -6.97 -2.55 -1.34
CA TYR A 26 -7.84 -1.59 -0.66
C TYR A 26 -9.32 -1.71 -1.06
N GLY A 27 -9.63 -2.46 -2.13
CA GLY A 27 -10.98 -2.54 -2.67
C GLY A 27 -11.45 -1.25 -3.37
N ILE A 28 -10.51 -0.47 -3.91
CA ILE A 28 -10.78 0.80 -4.59
C ILE A 28 -10.30 0.76 -6.05
N THR A 29 -10.70 1.76 -6.84
CA THR A 29 -10.16 1.92 -8.20
C THR A 29 -8.77 2.57 -8.19
N VAL A 30 -7.99 2.37 -9.25
CA VAL A 30 -6.69 3.06 -9.43
C VAL A 30 -6.85 4.58 -9.43
N ARG A 31 -7.97 5.10 -9.96
CA ARG A 31 -8.29 6.54 -9.95
C ARG A 31 -8.46 7.05 -8.52
N THR A 32 -9.14 6.29 -7.65
CA THR A 32 -9.29 6.62 -6.24
C THR A 32 -7.93 6.58 -5.52
N LEU A 33 -7.14 5.54 -5.77
CA LEU A 33 -5.78 5.46 -5.23
C LEU A 33 -4.93 6.67 -5.64
N TYR A 34 -5.00 7.10 -6.90
CA TYR A 34 -4.28 8.29 -7.36
C TYR A 34 -4.72 9.57 -6.63
N ARG A 35 -6.03 9.73 -6.38
CA ARG A 35 -6.55 10.87 -5.60
C ARG A 35 -6.06 10.85 -4.16
N TRP A 36 -6.04 9.68 -3.52
CA TRP A 36 -5.51 9.51 -2.17
C TRP A 36 -4.03 9.86 -2.08
N LEU A 37 -3.21 9.31 -2.99
CA LEU A 37 -1.79 9.62 -3.07
C LEU A 37 -1.53 11.10 -3.29
N LYS A 38 -2.30 11.75 -4.19
CA LYS A 38 -2.21 13.19 -4.42
C LYS A 38 -2.60 14.00 -3.18
N GLY A 39 -3.69 13.63 -2.50
CA GLY A 39 -4.15 14.29 -1.28
C GLY A 39 -3.17 14.15 -0.11
N ALA A 40 -2.46 13.02 -0.02
CA ALA A 40 -1.42 12.77 0.96
C ALA A 40 -0.01 13.25 0.53
N ASN A 41 0.10 13.94 -0.63
CA ASN A 41 1.37 14.38 -1.21
C ASN A 41 2.42 13.25 -1.40
N ILE A 42 1.97 12.01 -1.63
CA ILE A 42 2.84 10.86 -1.87
C ILE A 42 3.21 10.83 -3.36
N LYS A 43 4.47 11.14 -3.67
CA LYS A 43 5.02 11.06 -5.02
C LYS A 43 5.62 9.68 -5.27
N LEU A 44 5.01 8.93 -6.20
CA LEU A 44 5.51 7.62 -6.61
C LEU A 44 6.33 7.72 -7.91
N PRO A 45 7.45 7.00 -8.02
CA PRO A 45 8.17 6.90 -9.27
C PRO A 45 7.32 6.23 -10.36
N ARG A 46 7.71 6.43 -11.62
CA ARG A 46 7.12 5.70 -12.75
C ARG A 46 7.42 4.19 -12.61
N GLY A 47 6.50 3.35 -13.08
CA GLY A 47 6.63 1.89 -12.99
C GLY A 47 6.07 1.30 -11.69
N LEU A 48 6.62 0.17 -11.26
CA LEU A 48 6.18 -0.56 -10.07
C LEU A 48 6.41 0.25 -8.78
N ILE A 49 5.50 0.09 -7.83
CA ILE A 49 5.60 0.64 -6.49
C ILE A 49 6.54 -0.27 -5.70
N LYS A 50 7.71 0.27 -5.35
CA LYS A 50 8.71 -0.47 -4.55
C LYS A 50 8.24 -0.69 -3.11
N PRO A 51 8.75 -1.71 -2.42
CA PRO A 51 8.48 -2.00 -1.01
C PRO A 51 8.46 -0.80 -0.07
N CYS A 52 9.47 0.07 -0.16
CA CYS A 52 9.57 1.27 0.68
C CYS A 52 8.38 2.23 0.50
N TYR A 53 7.86 2.37 -0.72
CA TYR A 53 6.67 3.18 -0.97
C TYR A 53 5.38 2.47 -0.55
N LEU A 54 5.32 1.14 -0.66
CA LEU A 54 4.18 0.37 -0.14
C LEU A 54 4.04 0.53 1.37
N GLN A 55 5.15 0.48 2.10
CA GLN A 55 5.18 0.75 3.54
C GLN A 55 4.59 2.13 3.86
N ILE A 56 5.02 3.18 3.16
CA ILE A 56 4.48 4.54 3.35
C ILE A 56 2.97 4.57 3.10
N ILE A 57 2.50 3.96 2.00
CA ILE A 57 1.08 3.91 1.64
C ILE A 57 0.27 3.20 2.73
N TYR A 58 0.69 2.02 3.15
CA TYR A 58 -0.01 1.21 4.16
C TYR A 58 0.03 1.84 5.55
N ASP A 59 1.12 2.54 5.88
CA ASP A 59 1.21 3.32 7.11
C ASP A 59 0.28 4.54 7.09
N THR A 60 0.11 5.17 5.93
CA THR A 60 -0.69 6.40 5.77
C THR A 60 -2.18 6.10 5.72
N PHE A 61 -2.61 5.09 4.94
CA PHE A 61 -4.02 4.77 4.73
C PHE A 61 -4.51 3.57 5.54
N GLY A 62 -3.63 3.00 6.36
CA GLY A 62 -3.87 1.77 7.12
C GLY A 62 -3.73 0.50 6.28
N THR A 63 -3.67 -0.64 6.97
CA THR A 63 -3.56 -1.96 6.35
C THR A 63 -4.78 -2.25 5.45
N PRO A 64 -4.59 -2.58 4.17
CA PRO A 64 -5.68 -2.93 3.26
C PRO A 64 -6.51 -4.12 3.75
N LYS A 65 -7.82 -4.09 3.50
CA LYS A 65 -8.74 -5.14 3.96
C LYS A 65 -8.37 -6.53 3.44
N LYS A 66 -7.91 -6.65 2.18
CA LYS A 66 -7.54 -7.95 1.61
C LYS A 66 -6.21 -8.49 2.13
N LEU A 67 -5.44 -7.68 2.85
CA LEU A 67 -4.22 -8.11 3.55
C LEU A 67 -4.47 -8.42 5.03
N ARG A 68 -5.67 -8.11 5.55
CA ARG A 68 -6.10 -8.57 6.87
C ARG A 68 -6.53 -10.01 6.73
N ILE A 69 -5.64 -10.93 7.10
CA ILE A 69 -6.01 -12.33 7.34
C ILE A 69 -6.70 -12.32 8.71
N GLY A 70 -7.98 -12.71 8.73
CA GLY A 70 -8.73 -12.93 9.96
C GLY A 70 -8.35 -14.24 10.62
#